data_AF-A0A1B6KQD8-F1
#
_entry.id   AF-A0A1B6KQD8-F1
#
_cell.length_a   1.000
_cell.length_b   1.000
_cell.length_c   1.000
_cell.angle_alpha   90.00
_cell.angle_beta   90.00
_cell.angle_gamma   90.00
#
_symmetry.space_group_name_H-M   'P 1'
#
loop_
_entity.id
_entity.type
_entity.pdbx_description
1 polymer ?
#
loop_
_entity_poly.entity_id
_entity_poly.type
_entity_poly.pdbx_seq_one_letter_code
_entity_poly.pdbx_strand_id
1 'polypeptide(L)'
;HERGPMTTLGGVEGLGFVNTRYANRSGLHPDIQFHMAPASINSDAGARVKDILGITDKIYNVVYRPLSTTDTWTILPLLLRPRSRGWVRLRSRNPFHYPLINANYF
;
A
#
# COMPACT_ATOMS: atom_id res chain seq x y z
N HIS A 1 -26.42 2.71 -16.54
CA HIS A 1 -26.21 3.73 -15.50
C HIS A 1 -24.93 3.44 -14.68
N GLU A 2 -23.81 3.08 -15.33
CA GLU A 2 -22.54 2.70 -14.65
C GLU A 2 -21.30 3.04 -15.51
N ARG A 3 -21.29 4.22 -16.13
CA ARG A 3 -20.18 4.66 -17.03
C ARG A 3 -19.52 5.95 -16.55
N GLY A 4 -19.46 6.13 -15.22
CA GLY A 4 -18.85 7.32 -14.61
C GLY A 4 -17.49 6.98 -14.01
N PRO A 5 -16.54 7.93 -13.93
CA PRO A 5 -15.22 7.68 -13.34
C PRO A 5 -15.24 7.24 -11.86
N MET A 6 -16.39 7.34 -11.17
CA MET A 6 -16.58 6.84 -9.80
C MET A 6 -17.26 5.46 -9.72
N THR A 7 -17.50 4.78 -10.85
CA THR A 7 -18.13 3.44 -10.85
C THR A 7 -17.13 2.31 -10.61
N THR A 8 -15.83 2.61 -10.66
CA THR A 8 -14.74 1.76 -10.15
C THR A 8 -14.38 2.22 -8.73
N LEU A 9 -13.99 1.29 -7.85
CA LEU A 9 -13.62 1.55 -6.45
C LEU A 9 -12.37 2.45 -6.30
N GLY A 10 -11.84 3.02 -7.39
CA GLY A 10 -10.87 4.10 -7.37
C GLY A 10 -9.45 3.70 -6.94
N GLY A 11 -9.23 2.42 -6.61
CA GLY A 11 -7.90 1.92 -6.27
C GLY A 11 -7.85 0.44 -5.87
N VAL A 12 -8.80 -0.07 -5.11
CA VAL A 12 -8.84 -1.49 -4.70
C VAL A 12 -10.13 -2.12 -5.15
N GLU A 13 -10.04 -3.16 -5.97
CA GLU A 13 -11.19 -3.84 -6.57
C GLU A 13 -11.35 -5.29 -6.09
N GLY A 14 -10.38 -5.80 -5.32
CA GLY A 14 -10.45 -7.12 -4.71
C GLY A 14 -9.74 -7.19 -3.37
N LEU A 15 -10.29 -8.01 -2.46
CA LEU A 15 -9.69 -8.33 -1.17
C LEU A 15 -9.55 -9.85 -1.03
N GLY A 16 -8.41 -10.29 -0.51
CA GLY A 16 -8.18 -11.68 -0.13
C GLY A 16 -7.60 -11.76 1.28
N PHE A 17 -8.11 -12.68 2.10
CA PHE A 17 -7.60 -12.92 3.45
C PHE A 17 -6.91 -14.28 3.49
N VAL A 18 -5.72 -14.33 4.10
CA VAL A 18 -4.92 -15.55 4.18
C VAL A 18 -4.52 -15.82 5.63
N ASN A 19 -4.61 -17.09 6.01
CA ASN A 19 -4.01 -17.63 7.23
C ASN A 19 -2.67 -18.26 6.86
N THR A 20 -1.55 -17.66 7.28
CA THR A 20 -0.26 -18.34 7.17
C THR A 20 -0.12 -19.41 8.26
N ARG A 21 0.98 -20.17 8.22
CA ARG A 21 1.34 -21.11 9.32
C ARG A 21 1.51 -20.45 10.69
N TYR A 22 1.61 -19.12 10.74
CA TYR A 22 1.75 -18.33 11.97
C TYR A 22 0.43 -17.72 12.44
N ALA A 23 -0.63 -17.84 11.64
CA ALA A 23 -1.95 -17.35 11.98
C ALA A 23 -2.52 -18.11 13.20
N ASN A 24 -3.57 -17.55 13.79
CA ASN A 24 -4.25 -18.24 14.87
C ASN A 24 -4.84 -19.56 14.35
N ARG A 25 -4.68 -20.63 15.14
CA ARG A 25 -5.19 -21.98 14.79
C ARG A 25 -6.71 -22.05 14.61
N SER A 26 -7.46 -21.08 15.12
CA SER A 26 -8.91 -21.01 14.93
C SER A 26 -9.32 -20.82 13.46
N GLY A 27 -8.44 -20.31 12.61
CA GLY A 27 -8.73 -20.02 11.20
C GLY A 27 -9.63 -18.79 10.97
N LEU A 28 -10.18 -18.21 12.04
CA LEU A 28 -11.06 -17.02 12.00
C LEU A 28 -10.29 -15.70 12.08
N HIS A 29 -8.95 -15.76 12.10
CA HIS A 29 -8.11 -14.62 12.39
C HIS A 29 -6.92 -14.54 11.40
N PRO A 30 -7.17 -14.07 10.18
CA PRO A 30 -6.13 -13.91 9.17
C PRO A 30 -5.02 -12.97 9.63
N ASP A 31 -3.82 -13.29 9.20
CA ASP A 31 -2.61 -12.52 9.45
C ASP A 31 -2.09 -11.78 8.22
N ILE A 32 -2.63 -12.08 7.03
CA ILE A 32 -2.37 -11.36 5.78
C ILE A 32 -3.67 -10.95 5.09
N GLN A 33 -3.68 -9.74 4.53
CA GLN A 33 -4.70 -9.26 3.60
C GLN A 33 -4.05 -8.83 2.28
N PHE A 34 -4.53 -9.34 1.16
CA PHE A 34 -4.18 -8.84 -0.17
C PHE A 34 -5.20 -7.79 -0.59
N HIS A 35 -4.71 -6.61 -0.96
CA HIS A 35 -5.49 -5.64 -1.72
C HIS A 35 -5.10 -5.78 -3.19
N MET A 36 -6.08 -5.94 -4.07
CA MET A 36 -5.88 -6.09 -5.50
C MET A 36 -6.33 -4.81 -6.19
N ALA A 37 -5.43 -4.21 -6.95
CA ALA A 37 -5.66 -2.97 -7.69
C ALA A 37 -5.53 -3.23 -9.20
N PRO A 38 -6.45 -2.74 -10.05
CA PRO A 38 -6.34 -2.81 -11.51
C PRO A 38 -5.34 -1.77 -12.06
N ALA A 39 -4.30 -1.46 -11.29
CA ALA A 39 -3.31 -0.45 -11.60
C ALA A 39 -1.96 -0.87 -11.02
N SER A 40 -0.90 -0.33 -11.61
CA SER A 40 0.50 -0.55 -11.27
C SER A 40 1.25 0.79 -11.36
N ILE A 41 2.53 0.80 -10.97
CA ILE A 41 3.38 2.00 -10.94
C ILE A 41 3.51 2.66 -12.33
N ASN A 42 3.34 1.90 -13.41
CA ASN A 42 3.37 2.39 -14.80
C ASN A 42 2.04 2.99 -15.29
N SER A 43 0.93 2.81 -14.57
CA SER A 43 -0.42 3.11 -15.08
C SER A 43 -0.71 4.59 -15.31
N ASP A 44 0.06 5.50 -14.71
CA ASP A 44 -0.08 6.94 -14.89
C ASP A 44 1.03 7.53 -15.77
N ALA A 45 1.76 6.69 -16.51
CA ALA A 45 2.92 7.06 -17.30
C ALA A 45 4.02 7.82 -16.52
N GLY A 46 4.05 7.69 -15.19
CA GLY A 46 5.08 8.29 -14.32
C GLY A 46 4.75 9.72 -13.91
N ALA A 47 3.48 10.12 -13.99
CA ALA A 47 3.03 11.47 -13.68
C ALA A 47 3.09 11.79 -12.17
N ARG A 48 2.72 10.85 -11.31
CA ARG A 48 2.61 11.04 -9.84
C ARG A 48 2.88 9.78 -9.02
N VAL A 49 2.47 8.60 -9.49
CA VAL A 49 2.50 7.35 -8.69
C VAL A 49 3.93 7.01 -8.27
N LYS A 50 4.90 7.15 -9.17
CA LYS A 50 6.32 6.92 -8.85
C LYS A 50 6.80 7.84 -7.72
N ASP A 51 6.37 9.11 -7.71
CA ASP A 51 6.84 10.11 -6.75
C ASP A 51 6.20 9.88 -5.38
N ILE A 52 4.90 9.58 -5.36
CA ILE A 52 4.15 9.27 -4.13
C ILE A 52 4.73 8.03 -3.44
N LEU A 53 5.14 7.02 -4.22
CA LEU A 53 5.73 5.78 -3.71
C LEU A 53 7.25 5.87 -3.50
N GLY A 54 7.89 7.01 -3.79
CA GLY A 54 9.33 7.20 -3.63
C GLY A 54 10.19 6.36 -4.58
N ILE A 55 9.67 6.00 -5.75
CA ILE A 55 10.39 5.23 -6.77
C ILE A 55 11.33 6.15 -7.54
N THR A 56 12.62 5.80 -7.57
CA THR A 56 13.63 6.55 -8.31
C THR A 56 13.43 6.47 -9.83
N ASP A 57 13.85 7.51 -10.55
CA ASP A 57 13.80 7.52 -12.02
C ASP A 57 14.54 6.35 -12.67
N LYS A 58 15.66 5.91 -12.08
CA LYS A 58 16.41 4.76 -12.58
C LYS A 58 15.55 3.49 -12.56
N ILE A 59 14.89 3.22 -11.43
CA ILE A 59 14.02 2.04 -11.30
C ILE A 59 12.80 2.19 -12.20
N TYR A 60 12.17 3.37 -12.22
CA TYR A 60 11.02 3.64 -13.07
C TYR A 60 11.34 3.38 -14.55
N ASN A 61 12.43 3.95 -15.06
CA ASN A 61 12.77 3.87 -16.48
C ASN A 61 13.18 2.46 -16.93
N VAL A 62 13.82 1.68 -16.05
CA VAL A 62 14.29 0.32 -16.39
C VAL A 62 13.16 -0.70 -16.25
N VAL A 63 12.31 -0.58 -15.23
CA VAL A 63 11.33 -1.63 -14.87
C VAL A 63 9.92 -1.29 -15.34
N TYR A 64 9.45 -0.06 -15.09
CA TYR A 64 8.03 0.29 -15.20
C TYR A 64 7.68 1.02 -16.50
N ARG A 65 8.55 1.93 -16.97
CA ARG A 65 8.32 2.67 -18.22
C ARG A 65 8.08 1.78 -19.44
N PRO A 66 8.79 0.64 -19.61
CA PRO A 66 8.53 -0.28 -20.73
C PRO A 66 7.12 -0.91 -20.71
N LEU A 67 6.45 -0.92 -19.55
CA LEU A 67 5.12 -1.51 -19.37
C LEU A 67 3.98 -0.48 -19.52
N SER A 68 4.29 0.77 -19.90
CA SER A 68 3.30 1.86 -19.95
C SER A 68 2.12 1.62 -20.90
N THR A 69 2.28 0.74 -21.90
CA THR A 69 1.23 0.35 -22.85
C THR A 69 0.70 -1.07 -22.60
N THR A 70 1.01 -1.66 -21.45
CA THR A 70 0.62 -3.03 -21.08
C THR A 70 -0.39 -3.00 -19.94
N ASP A 71 -1.46 -3.79 -20.08
CA ASP A 71 -2.42 -3.99 -19.01
C ASP A 71 -1.74 -4.70 -17.82
N THR A 72 -1.83 -4.06 -16.66
CA THR A 72 -1.13 -4.48 -15.44
C THR A 72 -2.02 -4.31 -14.23
N TRP A 73 -1.73 -5.06 -13.17
CA TRP A 73 -2.45 -5.06 -11.91
C TRP A 73 -1.48 -5.32 -10.77
N THR A 74 -1.84 -4.94 -9.55
CA THR A 74 -0.97 -5.05 -8.38
C THR A 74 -1.65 -5.79 -7.24
N ILE A 75 -0.90 -6.65 -6.56
CA ILE A 75 -1.23 -7.18 -5.24
C ILE A 75 -0.43 -6.42 -4.20
N LEU A 76 -1.12 -5.80 -3.24
CA LEU A 76 -0.54 -5.13 -2.09
C LEU A 76 -0.75 -5.99 -0.84
N PRO A 77 0.23 -6.82 -0.43
CA PRO A 77 0.14 -7.59 0.79
C PRO A 77 0.24 -6.69 2.02
N LEU A 78 -0.72 -6.84 2.92
CA LEU A 78 -0.75 -6.16 4.21
C LEU A 78 -0.62 -7.18 5.35
N LEU A 79 0.37 -6.97 6.22
CA LEU A 79 0.50 -7.71 7.47
C LEU A 79 -0.52 -7.18 8.48
N LEU A 80 -1.50 -8.01 8.85
CA LEU A 80 -2.59 -7.61 9.75
C LEU A 80 -2.21 -7.70 11.23
N ARG A 81 -1.16 -8.47 11.55
CA ARG A 81 -0.75 -8.80 12.93
C ARG A 81 0.73 -8.48 13.17
N PRO A 82 1.18 -7.23 12.96
CA PRO A 82 2.56 -6.86 13.24
C PRO A 82 2.87 -7.05 14.73
N ARG A 83 4.07 -7.55 15.03
CA ARG A 83 4.59 -7.62 16.42
C ARG A 83 5.22 -6.31 16.87
N SER A 84 5.74 -5.51 15.93
CA SER A 84 6.27 -4.17 16.20
C SER A 84 5.28 -3.32 16.97
N ARG A 85 5.79 -2.62 17.99
CA ARG A 85 5.04 -1.66 18.81
C ARG A 85 5.88 -0.39 18.93
N GLY A 86 5.36 0.67 18.33
CA GLY A 86 5.92 2.02 18.39
C GLY A 86 5.27 2.87 19.48
N TRP A 87 5.59 4.15 19.49
CA TRP A 87 4.98 5.15 20.35
C TRP A 87 4.87 6.51 19.65
N VAL A 88 3.95 7.33 20.14
CA VAL A 88 3.82 8.75 19.79
C VAL A 88 3.90 9.56 21.07
N ARG A 89 4.76 10.58 21.12
CA ARG A 89 4.91 11.46 22.29
C ARG A 89 4.93 12.91 21.85
N LEU A 90 4.44 13.79 22.72
CA LEU A 90 4.58 15.22 22.51
C LEU A 90 6.07 15.58 22.52
N ARG A 91 6.51 16.33 21.51
CA ARG A 91 7.87 16.89 21.48
C ARG A 91 8.03 18.03 22.50
N SER A 92 6.96 18.79 22.71
CA SER A 92 6.92 19.94 23.62
C SER A 92 5.47 20.28 23.98
N ARG A 93 5.27 21.27 24.85
CA ARG A 93 3.94 21.81 25.19
C ARG A 93 3.33 22.69 24.08
N ASN A 94 4.12 23.12 23.10
CA ASN A 94 3.63 23.92 21.98
C ASN A 94 2.85 23.02 21.00
N PRO A 95 1.55 23.27 20.74
CA PRO A 95 0.73 22.45 19.86
C PRO A 95 1.13 22.53 18.38
N PHE A 96 1.94 23.52 17.97
CA PHE A 96 2.43 23.67 16.59
C PHE A 96 3.69 22.85 16.31
N HIS A 97 4.31 22.24 17.34
CA HIS A 97 5.42 21.32 17.13
C HIS A 97 4.91 19.92 16.81
N TYR A 98 5.38 19.35 15.69
CA TYR A 98 5.09 17.96 15.33
C TYR A 98 5.49 17.00 16.46
N PRO A 99 4.69 15.95 16.71
CA PRO A 99 5.00 14.96 17.73
C PRO A 99 6.24 14.15 17.32
N LEU A 100 6.86 13.53 18.32
CA LEU A 100 7.86 12.49 18.09
C LEU A 100 7.12 11.18 17.81
N ILE A 101 7.41 10.56 16.68
CA ILE A 101 6.83 9.29 16.25
C ILE A 101 7.96 8.29 16.08
N ASN A 102 7.90 7.19 16.84
CA ASN A 102 8.75 6.03 16.64
C ASN A 102 7.85 4.86 16.27
N ALA A 103 7.91 4.41 15.02
CA ALA A 103 7.10 3.29 14.54
C ALA A 103 7.61 1.93 15.04
N ASN A 104 8.89 1.85 15.42
CA ASN A 104 9.59 0.62 15.79
C ASN A 104 9.44 -0.49 14.74
N TYR A 105 9.53 -0.09 13.47
CA TYR A 105 9.61 -1.00 12.34
C TYR A 105 11.07 -1.44 12.18
N PHE A 106 11.24 -2.72 11.84
CA PHE A 106 12.47 -3.47 11.48
C PHE A 106 13.82 -2.86 11.87
#